data_AF-A0A8S8XS43-F1
#
_entry.id   AF-A0A8S8XS43-F1
#
_cell.length_a   1.000
_cell.length_b   1.000
_cell.length_c   1.000
_cell.angle_alpha   90.00
_cell.angle_beta   90.00
_cell.angle_gamma   90.00
#
_symmetry.space_group_name_H-M   'P 1'
#
loop_
_entity.id
_entity.type
_entity.pdbx_description
1 polymer ?
#
loop_
_entity_poly.entity_id
_entity_poly.type
_entity_poly.pdbx_seq_one_letter_code
_entity_poly.pdbx_strand_id
1 'polypeptide(L)'
;MGGKIKSISLAAIMVLSTLSGIMMAAPAAATQVVITEAIQVVDGGSSSDRMAAVASDSQGNVHVVWSRSNQHLYYSMVSPRGETLIDATQVTGSGLHKIFHPDMVIDENDKVHIVWADHAGQHKIMYTALHPFNTAMDGSVSDDGTLTAIDDFIVAQHINNRDWPAIDVDSKGNVHIVWQDHYDSLDMFFQQPQIYYKMLQPDYSVQNAIVLFDDTLLTPIIGHKGHPDIVVDANDYVQIAWDDTRGGKVELVFIVGYIRFYVFRVG
;
A
#
# COMPACT_ATOMS: atom_id res chain seq x y z
N MET A 1 -57.69 -31.68 -37.92
CA MET A 1 -56.68 -32.27 -37.00
C MET A 1 -55.83 -31.23 -36.23
N GLY A 2 -56.20 -29.92 -36.20
CA GLY A 2 -55.35 -28.86 -35.63
C GLY A 2 -55.69 -28.32 -34.22
N GLY A 3 -56.80 -28.77 -33.61
CA GLY A 3 -57.24 -28.27 -32.29
C GLY A 3 -56.62 -28.99 -31.09
N LYS A 4 -56.36 -30.31 -31.20
CA LYS A 4 -55.80 -31.11 -30.09
C LYS A 4 -54.33 -30.82 -29.81
N ILE A 5 -53.55 -30.44 -30.83
CA ILE A 5 -52.11 -30.16 -30.70
C ILE A 5 -51.87 -28.83 -29.95
N LYS A 6 -52.72 -27.81 -30.17
CA LYS A 6 -52.60 -26.50 -29.50
C LYS A 6 -52.85 -26.56 -27.99
N SER A 7 -53.75 -27.42 -27.53
CA SER A 7 -54.05 -27.60 -26.09
C SER A 7 -52.95 -28.35 -25.33
N ILE A 8 -52.26 -29.28 -26.01
CA ILE A 8 -51.18 -30.08 -25.40
C ILE A 8 -49.91 -29.23 -25.27
N SER A 9 -49.59 -28.38 -26.26
CA SER A 9 -48.46 -27.45 -26.16
C SER A 9 -48.65 -26.40 -25.06
N LEU A 10 -49.87 -25.87 -24.88
CA LEU A 10 -50.12 -24.90 -23.81
C LEU A 10 -50.03 -25.53 -22.42
N ALA A 11 -50.53 -26.77 -22.26
CA ALA A 11 -50.38 -27.53 -21.03
C ALA A 11 -48.90 -27.86 -20.74
N ALA A 12 -48.12 -28.21 -21.77
CA ALA A 12 -46.69 -28.47 -21.63
C ALA A 12 -45.90 -27.23 -21.22
N ILE A 13 -46.22 -26.05 -21.78
CA ILE A 13 -45.59 -24.77 -21.41
C ILE A 13 -45.94 -24.37 -19.97
N MET A 14 -47.19 -24.58 -19.53
CA MET A 14 -47.60 -24.30 -18.14
C MET A 14 -46.87 -25.20 -17.15
N VAL A 15 -46.73 -26.50 -17.46
CA VAL A 15 -45.97 -27.43 -16.61
C VAL A 15 -44.48 -27.08 -16.59
N LEU A 16 -43.87 -26.71 -17.73
CA LEU A 16 -42.48 -26.25 -17.75
C LEU A 16 -42.29 -24.94 -16.96
N SER A 17 -43.24 -24.01 -17.01
CA SER A 17 -43.15 -22.75 -16.27
C SER A 17 -43.22 -22.93 -14.75
N THR A 18 -43.92 -23.97 -14.27
CA THR A 18 -43.92 -24.32 -12.85
C THR A 18 -42.63 -25.01 -12.39
N LEU A 19 -41.85 -25.61 -13.29
CA LEU A 19 -40.55 -26.20 -12.96
C LEU A 19 -39.42 -25.15 -12.88
N SER A 20 -39.53 -24.01 -13.57
CA SER A 20 -38.54 -22.92 -13.46
C SER A 20 -38.61 -22.13 -12.15
N GLY A 21 -39.68 -22.29 -11.37
CA GLY A 21 -39.87 -21.61 -10.08
C GLY A 21 -39.17 -22.27 -8.88
N ILE A 22 -38.45 -23.37 -9.09
CA ILE A 22 -37.73 -24.11 -8.03
C ILE A 22 -36.23 -24.14 -8.35
N MET A 23 -35.64 -22.99 -8.70
CA MET A 23 -34.24 -22.78 -8.32
C MET A 23 -34.27 -22.30 -6.87
N MET A 24 -34.20 -23.25 -5.94
CA MET A 24 -33.77 -22.95 -4.59
C MET A 24 -32.39 -22.29 -4.72
N ALA A 25 -32.30 -21.00 -4.45
CA ALA A 25 -31.01 -20.39 -4.17
C ALA A 25 -30.37 -21.27 -3.10
N ALA A 26 -29.18 -21.83 -3.39
CA ALA A 26 -28.41 -22.46 -2.34
C ALA A 26 -28.34 -21.44 -1.18
N PRO A 27 -28.67 -21.83 0.07
CA PRO A 27 -28.52 -20.91 1.18
C PRO A 27 -27.08 -20.40 1.09
N ALA A 28 -26.91 -19.08 0.97
CA ALA A 28 -25.60 -18.47 1.09
C ALA A 28 -25.04 -18.98 2.41
N ALA A 29 -24.06 -19.88 2.32
CA ALA A 29 -23.38 -20.36 3.49
C ALA A 29 -22.72 -19.10 4.06
N ALA A 30 -23.23 -18.62 5.19
CA ALA A 30 -22.51 -17.63 5.95
C ALA A 30 -21.14 -18.26 6.21
N THR A 31 -20.11 -17.71 5.58
CA THR A 31 -18.74 -17.97 5.99
C THR A 31 -18.71 -17.59 7.46
N GLN A 32 -18.69 -18.60 8.34
CA GLN A 32 -18.47 -18.36 9.76
C GLN A 32 -17.18 -17.56 9.84
N VAL A 33 -17.28 -16.31 10.30
CA VAL A 33 -16.11 -15.56 10.73
C VAL A 33 -15.62 -16.33 11.94
N VAL A 34 -14.64 -17.20 11.71
CA VAL A 34 -13.91 -17.85 12.78
C VAL A 34 -13.11 -16.73 13.42
N ILE A 35 -13.60 -16.21 14.54
CA ILE A 35 -12.80 -15.36 15.40
C ILE A 35 -11.81 -16.29 16.07
N THR A 36 -10.64 -16.45 15.45
CA THR A 36 -9.50 -17.10 16.08
C THR A 36 -8.99 -16.21 17.22
N GLU A 37 -8.26 -16.81 18.15
CA GLU A 37 -7.51 -16.03 19.13
C GLU A 37 -6.52 -15.09 18.44
N ALA A 38 -6.08 -14.04 19.14
CA ALA A 38 -5.10 -13.10 18.60
C ALA A 38 -3.84 -13.87 18.18
N ILE A 39 -3.44 -13.72 16.92
CA ILE A 39 -2.22 -14.34 16.39
C ILE A 39 -1.05 -13.40 16.71
N GLN A 40 -0.07 -13.91 17.44
CA GLN A 40 1.17 -13.20 17.69
C GLN A 40 2.10 -13.37 16.47
N VAL A 41 2.43 -12.25 15.79
CA VAL A 41 3.32 -12.27 14.63
C VAL A 41 4.78 -12.50 15.05
N VAL A 42 5.23 -11.86 16.13
CA VAL A 42 6.59 -12.01 16.65
C VAL A 42 6.64 -11.81 18.16
N ASP A 43 7.56 -12.51 18.85
CA ASP A 43 7.98 -12.18 20.21
C ASP A 43 9.32 -11.43 20.16
N GLY A 44 9.25 -10.09 20.15
CA GLY A 44 10.44 -9.24 20.15
C GLY A 44 11.28 -9.32 21.42
N GLY A 45 10.80 -9.99 22.48
CA GLY A 45 11.51 -10.08 23.75
C GLY A 45 11.77 -8.68 24.34
N SER A 46 13.03 -8.26 24.39
CA SER A 46 13.43 -6.92 24.85
C SER A 46 13.49 -5.86 23.74
N SER A 47 13.27 -6.23 22.48
CA SER A 47 13.23 -5.29 21.36
C SER A 47 11.99 -4.41 21.42
N SER A 48 12.14 -3.16 20.98
CA SER A 48 11.01 -2.23 20.90
C SER A 48 10.47 -2.21 19.48
N ASP A 49 9.52 -3.10 19.19
CA ASP A 49 8.86 -3.18 17.87
C ASP A 49 7.73 -2.14 17.80
N ARG A 50 7.77 -1.25 16.79
CA ARG A 50 6.86 -0.10 16.65
C ARG A 50 6.59 0.22 15.18
N MET A 51 5.54 1.03 14.94
CA MET A 51 5.20 1.61 13.64
C MET A 51 5.10 0.51 12.58
N ALA A 52 4.08 -0.34 12.72
CA ALA A 52 3.84 -1.45 11.80
C ALA A 52 2.90 -1.03 10.67
N ALA A 53 3.16 -1.53 9.47
CA ALA A 53 2.24 -1.52 8.34
C ALA A 53 1.89 -2.96 7.94
N VAL A 54 0.68 -3.15 7.43
CA VAL A 54 0.11 -4.46 7.12
C VAL A 54 -0.64 -4.41 5.80
N ALA A 55 -0.45 -5.44 4.97
CA ALA A 55 -1.19 -5.62 3.73
C ALA A 55 -1.44 -7.12 3.49
N SER A 56 -2.27 -7.46 2.52
CA SER A 56 -2.56 -8.84 2.14
C SER A 56 -2.33 -9.06 0.65
N ASP A 57 -1.71 -10.18 0.29
CA ASP A 57 -1.52 -10.57 -1.11
C ASP A 57 -2.75 -11.25 -1.73
N SER A 58 -2.65 -11.61 -3.01
CA SER A 58 -3.73 -12.26 -3.78
C SER A 58 -4.16 -13.63 -3.22
N GLN A 59 -3.31 -14.29 -2.43
CA GLN A 59 -3.58 -15.57 -1.78
C GLN A 59 -4.15 -15.40 -0.36
N GLY A 60 -4.26 -14.15 0.10
CA GLY A 60 -4.72 -13.78 1.43
C GLY A 60 -3.67 -13.96 2.53
N ASN A 61 -2.40 -14.16 2.18
CA ASN A 61 -1.35 -14.11 3.19
C ASN A 61 -1.20 -12.67 3.67
N VAL A 62 -0.95 -12.51 4.97
CA VAL A 62 -0.76 -11.23 5.63
C VAL A 62 0.72 -10.92 5.67
N HIS A 63 1.08 -9.76 5.14
CA HIS A 63 2.42 -9.20 5.14
C HIS A 63 2.48 -8.15 6.23
N VAL A 64 3.52 -8.17 7.05
CA VAL A 64 3.71 -7.21 8.13
C VAL A 64 5.11 -6.66 8.06
N VAL A 65 5.24 -5.34 8.05
CA VAL A 65 6.51 -4.64 8.18
C VAL A 65 6.49 -3.76 9.42
N TRP A 66 7.59 -3.66 10.15
CA TRP A 66 7.70 -2.80 11.33
C TRP A 66 9.12 -2.32 11.58
N SER A 67 9.24 -1.26 12.37
CA SER A 67 10.52 -0.74 12.84
C SER A 67 10.89 -1.40 14.17
N ARG A 68 12.08 -2.02 14.23
CA ARG A 68 12.61 -2.61 15.47
C ARG A 68 13.64 -1.69 16.11
N SER A 69 13.36 -1.26 17.33
CA SER A 69 14.21 -0.36 18.13
C SER A 69 14.59 0.93 17.40
N ASN A 70 13.71 1.39 16.49
CA ASN A 70 13.91 2.50 15.56
C ASN A 70 15.18 2.38 14.70
N GLN A 71 15.70 1.17 14.49
CA GLN A 71 16.97 0.95 13.77
C GLN A 71 16.72 0.33 12.41
N HIS A 72 16.15 -0.87 12.36
CA HIS A 72 15.98 -1.60 11.10
C HIS A 72 14.52 -1.94 10.85
N LEU A 73 14.16 -2.10 9.57
CA LEU A 73 12.88 -2.67 9.18
C LEU A 73 12.96 -4.19 9.26
N TYR A 74 11.89 -4.75 9.79
CA TYR A 74 11.66 -6.18 9.83
C TYR A 74 10.38 -6.49 9.07
N TYR A 75 10.39 -7.63 8.39
CA TYR A 75 9.29 -8.14 7.60
C TYR A 75 8.95 -9.55 8.08
N SER A 76 7.65 -9.89 8.06
CA SER A 76 7.14 -11.24 8.29
C SER A 76 5.92 -11.49 7.42
N MET A 77 5.71 -12.76 7.08
CA MET A 77 4.59 -13.22 6.27
C MET A 77 3.85 -14.33 7.02
N VAL A 78 2.53 -14.21 7.09
CA VAL A 78 1.66 -15.15 7.79
C VAL A 78 0.57 -15.62 6.85
N SER A 79 0.28 -16.92 6.82
CA SER A 79 -0.77 -17.48 5.97
C SER A 79 -2.17 -17.02 6.41
N PRO A 80 -3.22 -17.16 5.57
CA PRO A 80 -4.60 -16.88 5.95
C PRO A 80 -5.09 -17.67 7.18
N ARG A 81 -4.37 -18.75 7.54
CA ARG A 81 -4.68 -19.61 8.68
C ARG A 81 -3.90 -19.25 9.94
N GLY A 82 -3.05 -18.22 9.89
CA GLY A 82 -2.23 -17.78 11.01
C GLY A 82 -0.91 -18.54 11.18
N GLU A 83 -0.50 -19.32 10.18
CA GLU A 83 0.80 -20.00 10.21
C GLU A 83 1.88 -19.04 9.69
N THR A 84 2.97 -18.87 10.43
CA THR A 84 4.13 -18.10 9.94
C THR A 84 4.72 -18.78 8.71
N LEU A 85 4.79 -18.05 7.60
CA LEU A 85 5.44 -18.47 6.36
C LEU A 85 6.88 -17.96 6.30
N ILE A 86 7.11 -16.72 6.76
CA ILE A 86 8.42 -16.11 6.86
C ILE A 86 8.51 -15.47 8.23
N ASP A 87 9.43 -15.96 9.06
CA ASP A 87 9.69 -15.40 10.39
C ASP A 87 10.40 -14.04 10.26
N ALA A 88 10.41 -13.27 11.35
CA ALA A 88 10.90 -11.89 11.39
C ALA A 88 12.30 -11.75 10.76
N THR A 89 12.33 -11.20 9.55
CA THR A 89 13.53 -11.06 8.73
C THR A 89 13.85 -9.58 8.57
N GLN A 90 15.11 -9.19 8.82
CA GLN A 90 15.56 -7.82 8.56
C GLN A 90 15.62 -7.57 7.05
N VAL A 91 15.07 -6.45 6.60
CA VAL A 91 14.97 -6.09 5.16
C VAL A 91 15.58 -4.74 4.82
N THR A 92 16.33 -4.15 5.76
CA THR A 92 17.15 -2.97 5.47
C THR A 92 18.62 -3.35 5.48
N GLY A 93 19.36 -2.66 4.60
CA GLY A 93 20.79 -2.89 4.43
C GLY A 93 21.61 -2.64 5.69
N SER A 94 22.90 -2.96 5.60
CA SER A 94 23.84 -2.67 6.68
C SER A 94 24.03 -1.17 6.84
N GLY A 95 23.93 -0.66 8.07
CA GLY A 95 24.15 0.76 8.31
C GLY A 95 23.60 1.23 9.65
N LEU A 96 23.84 2.51 9.93
CA LEU A 96 23.16 3.22 11.00
C LEU A 96 21.91 3.86 10.42
N HIS A 97 20.76 3.42 10.90
CA HIS A 97 19.45 3.87 10.45
C HIS A 97 18.64 4.37 11.63
N LYS A 98 17.70 5.27 11.34
CA LYS A 98 16.69 5.73 12.29
C LYS A 98 15.34 5.69 11.62
N ILE A 99 14.65 4.56 11.70
CA ILE A 99 13.49 4.29 10.85
C ILE A 99 12.18 4.67 11.51
N PHE A 100 11.39 5.47 10.79
CA PHE A 100 10.10 5.99 11.19
C PHE A 100 9.06 5.79 10.09
N HIS A 101 7.81 5.58 10.54
CA HIS A 101 6.60 5.58 9.72
C HIS A 101 6.73 4.77 8.42
N PRO A 102 7.03 3.45 8.50
CA PRO A 102 6.95 2.63 7.32
C PRO A 102 5.50 2.51 6.87
N ASP A 103 5.32 2.46 5.56
CA ASP A 103 4.06 2.17 4.89
C ASP A 103 4.30 1.15 3.77
N MET A 104 3.25 0.40 3.40
CA MET A 104 3.38 -0.75 2.53
C MET A 104 2.14 -1.01 1.68
N VAL A 105 2.37 -1.35 0.42
CA VAL A 105 1.35 -1.82 -0.53
C VAL A 105 1.85 -3.05 -1.27
N ILE A 106 0.92 -3.87 -1.78
CA ILE A 106 1.24 -5.07 -2.55
C ILE A 106 0.68 -4.89 -3.97
N ASP A 107 1.52 -5.12 -4.98
CA ASP A 107 1.14 -5.00 -6.39
C ASP A 107 0.36 -6.23 -6.91
N GLU A 108 -0.16 -6.14 -8.13
CA GLU A 108 -0.90 -7.24 -8.78
C GLU A 108 -0.06 -8.51 -9.01
N ASN A 109 1.27 -8.43 -8.88
CA ASN A 109 2.18 -9.56 -9.00
C ASN A 109 2.65 -10.09 -7.63
N ASP A 110 1.96 -9.71 -6.56
CA ASP A 110 2.27 -10.04 -5.17
C ASP A 110 3.70 -9.61 -4.73
N LYS A 111 4.23 -8.53 -5.33
CA LYS A 111 5.43 -7.86 -4.84
C LYS A 111 5.05 -6.84 -3.78
N VAL A 112 5.88 -6.77 -2.76
CA VAL A 112 5.64 -5.91 -1.61
C VAL A 112 6.46 -4.64 -1.78
N HIS A 113 5.81 -3.50 -1.83
CA HIS A 113 6.45 -2.20 -1.93
C HIS A 113 6.41 -1.50 -0.58
N ILE A 114 7.56 -1.04 -0.10
CA ILE A 114 7.68 -0.47 1.24
C ILE A 114 8.37 0.88 1.14
N VAL A 115 7.83 1.87 1.85
CA VAL A 115 8.45 3.20 2.03
C VAL A 115 8.63 3.50 3.50
N TRP A 116 9.63 4.30 3.85
CA TRP A 116 9.85 4.75 5.22
C TRP A 116 10.68 6.04 5.27
N ALA A 117 10.65 6.71 6.42
CA ALA A 117 11.56 7.81 6.72
C ALA A 117 12.80 7.29 7.47
N ASP A 118 13.99 7.61 6.97
CA ASP A 118 15.25 7.36 7.66
C ASP A 118 15.84 8.68 8.17
N HIS A 119 15.80 8.88 9.49
CA HIS A 119 16.29 10.06 10.18
C HIS A 119 17.79 9.97 10.53
N ALA A 120 18.53 8.99 9.99
CA ALA A 120 19.98 8.91 10.16
C ALA A 120 20.69 9.91 9.23
N GLY A 121 21.43 10.86 9.82
CA GLY A 121 22.15 11.88 9.05
C GLY A 121 21.19 12.93 8.47
N GLN A 122 21.31 13.18 7.16
CA GLN A 122 20.27 13.93 6.44
C GLN A 122 19.06 13.02 6.27
N HIS A 123 17.88 13.50 6.67
CA HIS A 123 16.66 12.70 6.63
C HIS A 123 16.41 12.22 5.19
N LYS A 124 15.94 10.99 5.01
CA LYS A 124 15.63 10.43 3.69
C LYS A 124 14.23 9.88 3.68
N ILE A 125 13.53 10.00 2.56
CA ILE A 125 12.47 9.05 2.22
C ILE A 125 13.13 7.92 1.44
N MET A 126 12.87 6.70 1.86
CA MET A 126 13.44 5.48 1.31
C MET A 126 12.33 4.63 0.71
N TYR A 127 12.70 3.79 -0.26
CA TYR A 127 11.83 2.83 -0.94
C TYR A 127 12.57 1.50 -1.11
N THR A 128 11.88 0.38 -0.92
CA THR A 128 12.36 -0.96 -1.29
C THR A 128 11.21 -1.77 -1.87
N ALA A 129 11.53 -2.81 -2.62
CA ALA A 129 10.55 -3.80 -3.05
C ALA A 129 11.01 -5.21 -2.70
N LEU A 130 10.12 -6.01 -2.15
CA LEU A 130 10.36 -7.41 -1.81
C LEU A 130 9.56 -8.34 -2.74
N HIS A 131 10.07 -9.55 -2.93
CA HIS A 131 9.39 -10.63 -3.63
C HIS A 131 9.41 -11.91 -2.77
N PRO A 132 8.54 -11.99 -1.75
CA PRO A 132 8.56 -13.04 -0.72
C PRO A 132 8.46 -14.47 -1.27
N PHE A 133 7.80 -14.63 -2.41
CA PHE A 133 7.62 -15.92 -3.09
C PHE A 133 8.91 -16.53 -3.67
N ASN A 134 10.02 -15.79 -3.66
CA ASN A 134 11.35 -16.34 -3.95
C ASN A 134 11.96 -17.11 -2.77
N THR A 135 11.39 -16.98 -1.57
CA THR A 135 11.91 -17.63 -0.35
C THR A 135 11.35 -19.04 -0.18
N ALA A 136 11.87 -19.78 0.81
CA ALA A 136 11.40 -21.13 1.12
C ALA A 136 9.96 -21.17 1.66
N MET A 137 9.49 -20.08 2.28
CA MET A 137 8.17 -19.96 2.92
C MET A 137 7.82 -21.14 3.85
N ASP A 138 8.82 -21.65 4.59
CA ASP A 138 8.71 -22.82 5.47
C ASP A 138 8.55 -22.44 6.96
N GLY A 139 8.29 -21.16 7.23
CA GLY A 139 8.16 -20.59 8.57
C GLY A 139 9.49 -20.24 9.24
N SER A 140 10.63 -20.41 8.55
CA SER A 140 11.93 -19.98 9.04
C SER A 140 12.24 -18.51 8.72
N VAL A 141 13.27 -17.97 9.36
CA VAL A 141 13.83 -16.65 9.03
C VAL A 141 14.50 -16.72 7.66
N SER A 142 14.23 -15.74 6.80
CA SER A 142 14.87 -15.61 5.49
C SER A 142 16.09 -14.69 5.56
N ASP A 143 16.58 -14.22 4.42
CA ASP A 143 17.63 -13.22 4.32
C ASP A 143 17.20 -12.09 3.37
N ASP A 144 17.74 -10.90 3.61
CA ASP A 144 17.44 -9.68 2.84
C ASP A 144 17.68 -9.88 1.34
N GLY A 145 18.79 -10.53 0.96
CA GLY A 145 19.14 -10.73 -0.44
C GLY A 145 18.17 -11.63 -1.20
N THR A 146 17.59 -12.63 -0.54
CA THR A 146 16.58 -13.52 -1.15
C THR A 146 15.21 -12.84 -1.24
N LEU A 147 14.84 -12.02 -0.24
CA LEU A 147 13.60 -11.27 -0.21
C LEU A 147 13.59 -10.11 -1.22
N THR A 148 14.73 -9.44 -1.38
CA THR A 148 14.80 -8.14 -2.05
C THR A 148 14.68 -8.26 -3.57
N ALA A 149 13.73 -7.51 -4.12
CA ALA A 149 13.51 -7.35 -5.55
C ALA A 149 14.10 -6.02 -6.08
N ILE A 150 14.08 -4.97 -5.25
CA ILE A 150 14.78 -3.69 -5.46
C ILE A 150 15.42 -3.32 -4.12
N ASP A 151 16.73 -3.08 -4.13
CA ASP A 151 17.48 -2.67 -2.93
C ASP A 151 17.09 -1.26 -2.47
N ASP A 152 17.51 -0.88 -1.26
CA ASP A 152 17.19 0.40 -0.61
C ASP A 152 17.46 1.60 -1.53
N PHE A 153 16.38 2.19 -2.03
CA PHE A 153 16.38 3.32 -2.95
C PHE A 153 16.10 4.63 -2.21
N ILE A 154 16.93 5.65 -2.45
CA ILE A 154 16.70 6.99 -1.90
C ILE A 154 15.68 7.71 -2.77
N VAL A 155 14.45 7.85 -2.27
CA VAL A 155 13.37 8.60 -2.94
C VAL A 155 13.68 10.09 -2.92
N ALA A 156 14.01 10.64 -1.75
CA ALA A 156 14.33 12.06 -1.56
C ALA A 156 15.32 12.27 -0.41
N GLN A 157 16.25 13.22 -0.58
CA GLN A 157 17.24 13.58 0.42
C GLN A 157 17.68 15.05 0.32
N HIS A 158 17.43 15.83 1.38
CA HIS A 158 17.93 17.19 1.58
C HIS A 158 18.22 17.48 3.06
N ILE A 159 18.72 18.69 3.33
CA ILE A 159 19.11 19.14 4.67
C ILE A 159 17.96 19.30 5.67
N ASN A 160 16.72 19.47 5.20
CA ASN A 160 15.54 19.66 6.04
C ASN A 160 14.84 18.32 6.34
N ASN A 161 13.94 18.36 7.33
CA ASN A 161 13.17 17.21 7.79
C ASN A 161 12.16 16.76 6.74
N ARG A 162 12.16 15.47 6.43
CA ARG A 162 11.11 14.77 5.68
C ARG A 162 10.62 13.57 6.47
N ASP A 163 9.32 13.33 6.44
CA ASP A 163 8.68 12.30 7.24
C ASP A 163 7.30 11.93 6.68
N TRP A 164 6.63 10.94 7.28
CA TRP A 164 5.28 10.47 6.95
C TRP A 164 5.11 10.15 5.47
N PRO A 165 5.92 9.22 4.91
CA PRO A 165 5.68 8.74 3.56
C PRO A 165 4.42 7.88 3.52
N ALA A 166 3.69 7.95 2.41
CA ALA A 166 2.63 7.01 2.06
C ALA A 166 2.84 6.54 0.61
N ILE A 167 2.41 5.31 0.31
CA ILE A 167 2.66 4.64 -0.96
C ILE A 167 1.41 3.99 -1.52
N ASP A 168 1.24 4.07 -2.84
CA ASP A 168 0.31 3.22 -3.57
C ASP A 168 0.82 2.91 -4.99
N VAL A 169 0.23 1.92 -5.67
CA VAL A 169 0.66 1.41 -6.97
C VAL A 169 -0.44 1.52 -8.02
N ASP A 170 -0.09 1.90 -9.25
CA ASP A 170 -1.02 1.89 -10.39
C ASP A 170 -1.10 0.52 -11.07
N SER A 171 -2.05 0.35 -11.99
CA SER A 171 -2.25 -0.91 -12.74
C SER A 171 -1.08 -1.28 -13.67
N LYS A 172 -0.08 -0.41 -13.82
CA LYS A 172 1.15 -0.68 -14.58
C LYS A 172 2.32 -1.03 -13.66
N GLY A 173 2.10 -1.09 -12.35
CA GLY A 173 3.13 -1.33 -11.35
C GLY A 173 4.03 -0.13 -11.10
N ASN A 174 3.64 1.08 -11.51
CA ASN A 174 4.34 2.28 -11.10
C ASN A 174 3.98 2.62 -9.66
N VAL A 175 4.98 3.07 -8.92
CA VAL A 175 4.88 3.38 -7.51
C VAL A 175 4.70 4.88 -7.34
N HIS A 176 3.66 5.26 -6.61
CA HIS A 176 3.33 6.62 -6.26
C HIS A 176 3.67 6.86 -4.78
N ILE A 177 4.52 7.84 -4.50
CA ILE A 177 4.99 8.13 -3.14
C ILE A 177 4.69 9.59 -2.82
N VAL A 178 4.06 9.81 -1.68
CA VAL A 178 3.84 11.13 -1.10
C VAL A 178 4.52 11.23 0.24
N TRP A 179 4.98 12.42 0.62
CA TRP A 179 5.57 12.64 1.94
C TRP A 179 5.45 14.10 2.36
N GLN A 180 5.65 14.33 3.65
CA GLN A 180 5.79 15.65 4.23
C GLN A 180 7.27 16.07 4.17
N ASP A 181 7.57 17.26 3.64
CA ASP A 181 8.93 17.82 3.61
C ASP A 181 8.96 19.28 4.07
N HIS A 182 9.97 19.66 4.84
CA HIS A 182 10.24 21.04 5.27
C HIS A 182 11.28 21.74 4.37
N TYR A 183 11.64 21.13 3.24
CA TYR A 183 12.56 21.70 2.27
C TYR A 183 11.96 22.98 1.66
N ASP A 184 12.65 24.10 1.90
CA ASP A 184 12.22 25.42 1.47
C ASP A 184 13.44 26.26 1.08
N SER A 185 14.03 25.94 -0.07
CA SER A 185 15.29 26.58 -0.52
C SER A 185 15.17 28.08 -0.80
N LEU A 186 13.96 28.57 -1.04
CA LEU A 186 13.65 29.97 -1.30
C LEU A 186 13.09 30.70 -0.06
N ASP A 187 12.98 30.01 1.08
CA ASP A 187 12.38 30.51 2.33
C ASP A 187 10.98 31.13 2.13
N MET A 188 10.23 30.58 1.17
CA MET A 188 8.91 31.08 0.77
C MET A 188 7.79 30.58 1.70
N PHE A 189 8.04 29.47 2.37
CA PHE A 189 7.10 28.78 3.25
C PHE A 189 7.53 28.84 4.72
N PHE A 190 8.61 29.58 5.04
CA PHE A 190 9.18 29.69 6.38
C PHE A 190 9.50 28.33 7.00
N GLN A 191 9.98 27.40 6.17
CA GLN A 191 10.25 26.00 6.56
C GLN A 191 9.01 25.28 7.13
N GLN A 192 7.80 25.72 6.80
CA GLN A 192 6.59 24.99 7.13
C GLN A 192 6.50 23.73 6.25
N PRO A 193 6.03 22.61 6.83
CA PRO A 193 5.94 21.37 6.08
C PRO A 193 4.97 21.48 4.91
N GLN A 194 5.40 21.00 3.75
CA GLN A 194 4.65 20.89 2.51
C GLN A 194 4.50 19.44 2.09
N ILE A 195 3.56 19.16 1.18
CA ILE A 195 3.38 17.83 0.61
C ILE A 195 4.09 17.73 -0.72
N TYR A 196 4.92 16.70 -0.84
CA TYR A 196 5.65 16.35 -2.05
C TYR A 196 5.17 15.02 -2.61
N TYR A 197 5.42 14.84 -3.89
CA TYR A 197 5.06 13.65 -4.65
C TYR A 197 6.19 13.23 -5.59
N LYS A 198 6.40 11.91 -5.70
CA LYS A 198 7.31 11.27 -6.66
C LYS A 198 6.63 10.04 -7.26
N MET A 199 6.91 9.77 -8.53
CA MET A 199 6.48 8.54 -9.19
C MET A 199 7.69 7.77 -9.69
N LEU A 200 7.76 6.50 -9.33
CA LEU A 200 8.82 5.59 -9.68
C LEU A 200 8.28 4.44 -10.55
N GLN A 201 9.11 3.95 -11.47
CA GLN A 201 8.87 2.72 -12.19
C GLN A 201 9.92 1.69 -11.77
N PRO A 202 9.53 0.66 -11.00
CA PRO A 202 10.38 -0.47 -10.65
C PRO A 202 10.99 -1.16 -11.88
N ASP A 203 12.31 -1.33 -11.90
CA ASP A 203 13.03 -2.17 -12.85
C ASP A 203 13.76 -3.31 -12.11
N TYR A 204 13.05 -4.43 -11.97
CA TYR A 204 13.52 -5.63 -11.27
C TYR A 204 14.71 -6.31 -11.97
N SER A 205 14.97 -6.01 -13.25
CA SER A 205 16.08 -6.64 -13.98
C SER A 205 17.44 -6.11 -13.52
N VAL A 206 17.48 -4.87 -13.05
CA VAL A 206 18.67 -4.20 -12.53
C VAL A 206 18.55 -3.85 -11.04
N GLN A 207 17.48 -4.32 -10.38
CA GLN A 207 17.15 -4.06 -8.98
C GLN A 207 17.19 -2.56 -8.62
N ASN A 208 16.57 -1.73 -9.46
CA ASN A 208 16.53 -0.28 -9.28
C ASN A 208 15.16 0.27 -9.66
N ALA A 209 14.94 1.57 -9.43
CA ALA A 209 13.74 2.28 -9.83
C ALA A 209 14.07 3.46 -10.77
N ILE A 210 13.27 3.61 -11.83
CA ILE A 210 13.35 4.72 -12.77
C ILE A 210 12.43 5.83 -12.26
N VAL A 211 12.93 7.06 -12.15
CA VAL A 211 12.11 8.22 -11.77
C VAL A 211 11.28 8.68 -12.98
N LEU A 212 9.96 8.57 -12.90
CA LEU A 212 9.03 9.04 -13.94
C LEU A 212 8.61 10.49 -13.69
N PHE A 213 8.33 10.83 -12.45
CA PHE A 213 8.09 12.20 -11.99
C PHE A 213 8.93 12.45 -10.75
N ASP A 214 9.71 13.53 -10.77
CA ASP A 214 10.61 13.89 -9.68
C ASP A 214 9.91 14.76 -8.62
N ASP A 215 10.63 15.14 -7.56
CA ASP A 215 10.16 15.88 -6.37
C ASP A 215 9.21 17.04 -6.70
N THR A 216 7.91 16.74 -6.74
CA THR A 216 6.88 17.68 -7.16
C THR A 216 6.14 18.22 -5.94
N LEU A 217 6.21 19.54 -5.74
CA LEU A 217 5.46 20.22 -4.68
C LEU A 217 3.96 20.26 -5.03
N LEU A 218 3.12 19.69 -4.16
CA LEU A 218 1.67 19.68 -4.31
C LEU A 218 0.97 20.87 -3.64
N THR A 219 1.58 21.44 -2.60
CA THR A 219 0.99 22.52 -1.79
C THR A 219 1.79 23.82 -1.93
N PRO A 220 1.50 24.71 -2.90
CA PRO A 220 2.25 25.95 -3.07
C PRO A 220 1.80 27.09 -2.15
N ILE A 221 1.21 26.79 -0.97
CA ILE A 221 0.57 27.81 -0.13
C ILE A 221 0.97 27.62 1.34
N ILE A 222 1.36 28.72 1.99
CA ILE A 222 1.79 28.81 3.40
C ILE A 222 0.74 28.25 4.34
N GLY A 223 1.05 27.19 5.10
CA GLY A 223 0.23 26.59 6.16
C GLY A 223 0.81 25.24 6.58
N HIS A 224 0.50 24.78 7.80
CA HIS A 224 0.97 23.45 8.22
C HIS A 224 0.26 22.37 7.40
N LYS A 225 1.05 21.56 6.69
CA LYS A 225 0.59 20.35 5.99
C LYS A 225 1.27 19.15 6.60
N GLY A 226 0.56 18.05 6.78
CA GLY A 226 1.19 16.85 7.31
C GLY A 226 0.37 15.60 7.12
N HIS A 227 1.01 14.47 7.45
CA HIS A 227 0.39 13.15 7.42
C HIS A 227 -0.35 12.87 6.10
N PRO A 228 0.33 13.00 4.94
CA PRO A 228 -0.32 12.73 3.69
C PRO A 228 -0.68 11.25 3.58
N ASP A 229 -1.74 10.97 2.83
CA ASP A 229 -2.14 9.63 2.42
C ASP A 229 -2.44 9.64 0.92
N ILE A 230 -2.24 8.50 0.26
CA ILE A 230 -2.37 8.36 -1.20
C ILE A 230 -3.15 7.11 -1.54
N VAL A 231 -4.04 7.22 -2.52
CA VAL A 231 -4.73 6.09 -3.13
C VAL A 231 -4.78 6.23 -4.64
N VAL A 232 -4.70 5.12 -5.36
CA VAL A 232 -4.83 5.00 -6.81
C VAL A 232 -6.09 4.19 -7.07
N ASP A 233 -7.02 4.77 -7.85
CA ASP A 233 -8.24 4.07 -8.20
C ASP A 233 -8.05 3.10 -9.39
N ALA A 234 -9.08 2.30 -9.68
CA ALA A 234 -9.05 1.31 -10.76
C ALA A 234 -8.89 1.91 -12.18
N ASN A 235 -8.89 3.24 -12.34
CA ASN A 235 -8.61 3.92 -13.60
C ASN A 235 -7.23 4.62 -13.59
N ASP A 236 -6.36 4.28 -12.66
CA ASP A 236 -5.04 4.90 -12.42
C ASP A 236 -5.12 6.39 -12.01
N TYR A 237 -6.23 6.85 -11.43
CA TYR A 237 -6.27 8.21 -10.88
C TYR A 237 -5.72 8.22 -9.46
N VAL A 238 -4.70 9.05 -9.27
CA VAL A 238 -4.06 9.27 -7.97
C VAL A 238 -4.83 10.33 -7.18
N GLN A 239 -5.20 9.99 -5.95
CA GLN A 239 -5.87 10.87 -5.00
C GLN A 239 -5.00 10.99 -3.75
N ILE A 240 -4.81 12.22 -3.29
CA ILE A 240 -3.93 12.51 -2.15
C ILE A 240 -4.70 13.38 -1.16
N ALA A 241 -4.65 12.98 0.11
CA ALA A 241 -5.22 13.70 1.25
C ALA A 241 -4.12 14.10 2.23
N TRP A 242 -4.32 15.18 3.00
CA TRP A 242 -3.40 15.62 4.05
C TRP A 242 -4.12 16.47 5.09
N ASP A 243 -3.46 16.67 6.23
CA ASP A 243 -3.91 17.61 7.26
C ASP A 243 -3.57 19.06 6.90
N ASP A 244 -4.52 19.98 6.98
CA ASP A 244 -4.28 21.45 6.89
C ASP A 244 -4.83 22.19 8.11
N THR A 245 -3.95 22.91 8.83
CA THR A 245 -4.33 23.68 10.03
C THR A 245 -4.97 25.04 9.73
N ARG A 246 -5.01 25.50 8.47
CA ARG A 246 -5.52 26.84 8.12
C ARG A 246 -7.03 26.96 8.06
N GLY A 247 -7.78 25.90 8.32
CA GLY A 247 -9.22 26.03 8.35
C GLY A 247 -10.01 24.74 8.45
N GLY A 248 -9.68 23.85 9.39
CA GLY A 248 -10.58 22.78 9.88
C GLY A 248 -11.31 21.94 8.83
N LYS A 249 -10.76 21.81 7.62
CA LYS A 249 -11.39 21.18 6.45
C LYS A 249 -10.34 20.34 5.73
N VAL A 250 -10.76 19.14 5.33
CA VAL A 250 -9.95 18.21 4.53
C VAL A 250 -9.77 18.79 3.12
N GLU A 251 -8.53 18.90 2.67
CA GLU A 251 -8.19 19.21 1.27
C GLU A 251 -7.93 17.87 0.54
N LEU A 252 -8.64 17.64 -0.56
CA LEU A 252 -8.44 16.49 -1.44
C LEU A 252 -7.94 16.99 -2.79
N VAL A 253 -6.83 16.44 -3.28
CA VAL A 253 -6.33 16.69 -4.64
C VAL A 253 -6.37 15.41 -5.45
N PHE A 254 -6.90 15.54 -6.66
CA PHE A 254 -6.91 14.51 -7.68
C PHE A 254 -5.88 14.87 -8.75
N ILE A 255 -5.05 13.91 -9.14
CA ILE A 255 -4.19 14.00 -10.32
C ILE A 255 -4.96 13.37 -11.49
N VAL A 256 -5.50 14.19 -12.38
CA VAL A 256 -6.16 13.74 -13.62
C VAL A 256 -5.17 13.94 -14.78
N GLY A 257 -5.03 12.93 -15.64
CA GLY A 257 -4.00 12.82 -16.70
C GLY A 257 -3.65 14.07 -17.51
N TYR A 258 -2.43 14.09 -18.07
CA TYR A 258 -1.70 15.29 -18.54
C TYR A 258 -1.83 16.45 -17.53
N ILE A 259 -1.29 16.19 -16.34
CA ILE A 259 -1.02 17.07 -15.19
C ILE A 259 -1.93 18.32 -15.16
N ARG A 260 -3.14 18.13 -14.62
CA ARG A 260 -3.91 19.22 -14.01
C ARG A 260 -4.25 18.86 -12.57
N PHE A 261 -3.76 19.68 -11.64
CA PHE A 261 -4.11 19.59 -10.22
C PHE A 261 -5.45 20.29 -10.01
N TYR A 262 -6.44 19.56 -9.48
CA TYR A 262 -7.70 20.14 -9.05
C TYR A 262 -7.80 20.10 -7.53
N VAL A 263 -7.88 21.28 -6.92
CA VAL A 263 -8.14 21.47 -5.49
C VAL A 263 -9.65 21.53 -5.31
N PHE A 264 -10.24 20.55 -4.63
CA PHE A 264 -11.66 20.61 -4.27
C PHE A 264 -11.83 20.97 -2.80
N ARG A 265 -12.54 22.07 -2.58
CA ARG A 265 -13.00 22.53 -1.28
C ARG A 265 -14.28 21.77 -0.94
N VAL A 266 -14.24 20.83 0.00
CA VAL A 266 -15.48 20.24 0.52
C VAL A 266 -16.15 21.26 1.45
N GLY A 267 -17.33 21.72 1.03
CA GLY A 267 -18.15 22.77 1.65
C GLY A 267 -18.79 22.32 2.95
#